data_AF-A0A2P8H8I1-F1
#
_entry.id   AF-A0A2P8H8I1-F1
#
_cell.length_a   1.000
_cell.length_b   1.000
_cell.length_c   1.000
_cell.angle_alpha   90.00
_cell.angle_beta   90.00
_cell.angle_gamma   90.00
#
_symmetry.space_group_name_H-M   'P 1'
#
loop_
_entity.id
_entity.type
_entity.pdbx_description
1 polymer ?
#
loop_
_entity_poly.entity_id
_entity_poly.type
_entity_poly.pdbx_seq_one_letter_code
_entity_poly.pdbx_strand_id
1 'polypeptide(L)'
;MQADIIKTYFSEYHKQRRVADLEQRLIADGTPLPEASIVAVKEFDGYFAKQMRTKGIKAAIFLVVALWLLYKVVTLANQEGSFLQVSFSLALVAFALVSGLLWGIQLFALKEEITSFKDLRGL
;
A
#
# COMPACT_ATOMS: atom_id res chain seq x y z
N MET A 1 -26.41 -4.90 -9.11
CA MET A 1 -25.57 -5.26 -10.28
C MET A 1 -24.21 -4.58 -10.21
N GLN A 2 -24.06 -3.28 -10.50
CA GLN A 2 -22.76 -2.58 -10.34
C GLN A 2 -22.13 -2.75 -8.94
N ALA A 3 -22.90 -2.56 -7.86
CA ALA A 3 -22.42 -2.72 -6.48
C ALA A 3 -21.96 -4.16 -6.16
N ASP A 4 -22.56 -5.17 -6.80
CA ASP A 4 -22.22 -6.59 -6.60
C ASP A 4 -20.92 -6.94 -7.31
N ILE A 5 -20.69 -6.37 -8.50
CA ILE A 5 -19.43 -6.50 -9.25
C ILE A 5 -18.28 -5.90 -8.46
N ILE A 6 -18.45 -4.68 -7.95
CA ILE A 6 -17.44 -3.98 -7.15
C ILE A 6 -17.10 -4.81 -5.89
N LYS A 7 -18.12 -5.28 -5.17
CA LYS A 7 -17.93 -6.09 -3.96
C LYS A 7 -17.21 -7.41 -4.26
N THR A 8 -17.61 -8.09 -5.34
CA THR A 8 -16.98 -9.34 -5.77
C THR A 8 -15.53 -9.10 -6.18
N TYR A 9 -15.27 -8.04 -6.94
CA TYR A 9 -13.94 -7.67 -7.41
C TYR A 9 -12.95 -7.43 -6.26
N PHE A 10 -13.36 -6.69 -5.23
CA PHE A 10 -12.52 -6.47 -4.05
C PHE A 10 -12.49 -7.65 -3.06
N SER A 11 -13.33 -8.67 -3.26
CA SER A 11 -13.29 -9.93 -2.49
C SER A 11 -12.35 -10.97 -3.09
N GLU A 12 -12.00 -10.85 -4.38
CA GLU A 12 -10.98 -11.69 -5.02
C GLU A 12 -9.58 -11.28 -4.49
N TYR A 13 -9.07 -11.99 -3.48
CA TYR A 13 -7.78 -11.69 -2.84
C TYR A 13 -6.56 -12.14 -3.67
N HIS A 14 -6.75 -13.00 -4.67
CA HIS A 14 -5.68 -13.69 -5.38
C HIS A 14 -5.29 -13.03 -6.72
N LYS A 15 -6.08 -12.05 -7.19
CA LYS A 15 -5.81 -11.35 -8.44
C LYS A 15 -5.18 -9.99 -8.17
N GLN A 16 -4.23 -9.61 -9.02
CA GLN A 16 -3.70 -8.25 -9.04
C GLN A 16 -4.87 -7.31 -9.35
N ARG A 17 -5.19 -6.41 -8.42
CA ARG A 17 -6.32 -5.48 -8.56
C ARG A 17 -5.86 -4.35 -9.45
N ARG A 18 -6.49 -4.21 -10.62
CA ARG A 18 -6.26 -3.10 -11.53
C ARG A 18 -7.51 -2.25 -11.74
N VAL A 19 -7.36 -0.93 -11.89
CA VAL A 19 -8.47 0.00 -12.13
C VAL A 19 -9.15 -0.31 -13.46
N ALA A 20 -8.34 -0.57 -14.50
CA ALA A 20 -8.82 -0.92 -15.83
C ALA A 20 -9.64 -2.23 -15.85
N ASP A 21 -9.28 -3.22 -15.04
CA ASP A 21 -10.03 -4.48 -14.97
C ASP A 21 -11.41 -4.28 -14.34
N LEU A 22 -11.55 -3.37 -13.36
CA LEU A 22 -12.84 -3.02 -12.78
C LEU A 22 -13.70 -2.25 -13.78
N GLU A 23 -13.11 -1.30 -14.51
CA GLU A 23 -13.79 -0.58 -15.59
C GLU A 23 -14.33 -1.56 -16.65
N GLN A 24 -13.52 -2.52 -17.10
CA GLN A 24 -13.97 -3.52 -18.09
C GLN A 24 -15.14 -4.37 -17.58
N ARG A 25 -15.13 -4.77 -16.30
CA ARG A 25 -16.25 -5.52 -15.71
C ARG A 25 -17.52 -4.67 -15.62
N LEU A 26 -17.41 -3.36 -15.36
CA LEU A 26 -18.54 -2.42 -15.36
C LEU A 26 -19.10 -2.19 -16.77
N ILE A 27 -18.23 -2.09 -17.77
CA ILE A 27 -18.64 -1.98 -19.19
C ILE A 27 -19.36 -3.26 -19.64
N ALA A 28 -18.86 -4.44 -19.25
CA ALA A 28 -19.49 -5.71 -19.58
C ALA A 28 -20.91 -5.87 -18.98
N ASP A 29 -21.18 -5.17 -17.87
CA ASP A 29 -22.50 -5.11 -17.21
C ASP A 29 -23.45 -4.07 -17.86
N GLY A 30 -23.00 -3.38 -18.92
CA GLY A 30 -23.79 -2.40 -19.65
C GLY A 30 -23.63 -0.95 -19.15
N THR A 31 -22.65 -0.68 -18.28
CA THR A 31 -22.36 0.70 -17.86
C THR A 31 -21.68 1.47 -18.99
N PRO A 32 -22.12 2.69 -19.34
CA PRO A 32 -21.46 3.51 -20.35
C PRO A 32 -20.01 3.81 -19.95
N LEU A 33 -19.11 3.83 -20.94
CA LEU A 33 -17.66 4.00 -20.69
C LEU A 33 -17.31 5.22 -19.80
N PRO A 34 -17.89 6.42 -20.00
CA PRO A 34 -17.57 7.57 -19.14
C PRO A 34 -17.95 7.34 -17.67
N GLU A 35 -19.10 6.70 -17.44
CA GLU A 35 -19.59 6.42 -16.08
C GLU A 35 -18.83 5.27 -15.44
N ALA A 36 -18.47 4.24 -16.21
CA ALA A 36 -17.66 3.12 -15.77
C ALA A 36 -16.26 3.58 -15.31
N SER A 37 -15.61 4.50 -16.04
CA SER A 37 -14.30 5.05 -15.64
C SER A 37 -14.40 5.82 -14.32
N ILE A 38 -15.41 6.68 -14.17
CA ILE A 38 -15.62 7.50 -12.95
C ILE A 38 -15.89 6.60 -11.74
N VAL A 39 -16.75 5.60 -11.89
CA VAL A 39 -17.10 4.66 -10.81
C VAL A 39 -15.89 3.82 -10.43
N ALA A 40 -15.15 3.27 -11.39
CA ALA A 40 -13.95 2.46 -11.11
C ALA A 40 -12.91 3.25 -10.33
N VAL A 41 -12.64 4.49 -10.75
CA VAL A 41 -11.73 5.40 -10.06
C VAL A 41 -12.19 5.72 -8.64
N LYS A 42 -13.46 6.08 -8.47
CA LYS A 42 -14.03 6.44 -7.16
C LYS A 42 -13.93 5.28 -6.15
N GLU A 43 -14.21 4.06 -6.61
CA GLU A 43 -14.11 2.87 -5.75
C GLU A 43 -12.65 2.53 -5.41
N PHE A 44 -11.72 2.71 -6.35
CA PHE A 44 -10.29 2.57 -6.09
C PHE A 44 -9.73 3.66 -5.17
N ASP A 45 -10.20 4.91 -5.27
CA ASP A 45 -9.85 5.99 -4.34
C ASP A 45 -10.34 5.64 -2.91
N GLY A 46 -11.55 5.12 -2.78
CA GLY A 46 -12.09 4.63 -1.50
C GLY A 46 -11.31 3.43 -0.95
N TYR A 47 -10.90 2.50 -1.82
CA TYR A 47 -10.03 1.39 -1.45
C TYR A 47 -8.62 1.85 -1.05
N PHE A 48 -8.05 2.80 -1.78
CA PHE A 48 -6.76 3.42 -1.47
C PHE A 48 -6.79 4.10 -0.11
N ALA A 49 -7.84 4.86 0.22
CA ALA A 49 -7.98 5.47 1.54
C ALA A 49 -8.00 4.42 2.68
N LYS A 50 -8.69 3.28 2.47
CA LYS A 50 -8.68 2.16 3.44
C LYS A 50 -7.29 1.53 3.56
N GLN A 51 -6.59 1.32 2.44
CA GLN A 51 -5.24 0.76 2.44
C GLN A 51 -4.22 1.73 3.02
N MET A 52 -4.33 3.03 2.77
CA MET A 52 -3.48 4.06 3.36
C MET A 52 -3.61 4.05 4.88
N ARG A 53 -4.83 3.91 5.41
CA ARG A 53 -5.01 3.75 6.87
C ARG A 53 -4.32 2.49 7.37
N THR A 54 -4.57 1.33 6.78
CA THR A 54 -4.02 0.08 7.33
C THR A 54 -2.52 -0.08 7.09
N LYS A 55 -2.07 0.00 5.83
CA LYS A 55 -0.66 -0.15 5.43
C LYS A 55 0.17 1.05 5.84
N GLY A 56 -0.38 2.27 5.79
CA GLY A 56 0.31 3.48 6.23
C GLY A 56 0.54 3.48 7.74
N ILE A 57 -0.46 3.08 8.55
CA ILE A 57 -0.26 2.90 9.99
C ILE A 57 0.80 1.82 10.26
N LYS A 58 0.77 0.68 9.54
CA LYS A 58 1.81 -0.36 9.67
C LYS A 58 3.20 0.20 9.34
N ALA A 59 3.36 0.90 8.22
CA ALA A 59 4.62 1.51 7.83
C ALA A 59 5.11 2.52 8.88
N ALA A 60 4.22 3.36 9.42
CA ALA A 60 4.55 4.30 10.48
C ALA A 60 4.98 3.61 11.77
N ILE A 61 4.29 2.54 12.19
CA ILE A 61 4.68 1.74 13.36
C ILE A 61 6.08 1.14 13.16
N PHE A 62 6.35 0.54 12.00
CA PHE A 62 7.67 -0.02 11.71
C PHE A 62 8.76 1.06 11.69
N LEU A 63 8.45 2.26 11.21
CA LEU A 63 9.38 3.39 11.23
C LEU A 63 9.67 3.86 12.65
N VAL A 64 8.65 3.99 13.50
CA VAL A 64 8.83 4.34 14.93
C VAL A 64 9.64 3.28 15.66
N VAL A 65 9.36 1.99 15.43
CA VAL A 65 10.13 0.87 16.01
C VAL A 65 11.57 0.89 15.52
N ALA A 66 11.80 1.13 14.23
CA ALA A 66 13.15 1.21 13.67
C ALA A 66 13.95 2.39 14.28
N LEU A 67 13.31 3.56 14.45
CA LEU A 67 13.94 4.71 15.11
C LEU A 67 14.27 4.42 16.58
N TRP A 68 13.36 3.76 17.30
CA TRP A 68 13.58 3.37 18.69
C TRP A 68 14.73 2.36 18.83
N LEU A 69 14.78 1.36 17.96
CA LEU A 69 15.88 0.39 17.90
C LEU A 69 17.20 1.06 17.51
N LEU A 70 17.19 2.00 16.55
CA LEU A 70 18.37 2.79 16.19
C LEU A 70 18.92 3.57 17.39
N TYR A 71 18.04 4.24 18.13
CA TYR A 71 18.43 4.94 19.35
C TYR A 71 19.10 3.99 20.35
N LYS A 72 18.50 2.81 20.57
CA LYS A 72 19.08 1.76 21.44
C LYS A 72 20.44 1.28 20.95
N VAL A 73 20.60 1.04 19.64
CA VAL A 73 21.87 0.63 19.03
C VAL A 73 22.96 1.67 19.28
N VAL A 74 22.67 2.96 19.07
CA VAL A 74 23.62 4.05 19.30
C VAL A 74 24.03 4.12 20.78
N THR A 75 23.07 3.95 21.72
CA THR A 75 23.39 3.93 23.15
C THR A 75 24.26 2.74 23.55
N LEU A 76 24.01 1.55 22.99
CA LEU A 76 24.80 0.35 23.27
C LEU A 76 26.21 0.44 22.66
N ALA A 77 26.33 0.96 21.44
CA ALA A 77 27.60 1.16 20.77
C ALA A 77 28.52 2.12 21.56
N ASN A 78 27.93 3.13 22.22
CA ASN A 78 28.67 4.08 23.05
C ASN A 78 29.07 3.53 24.44
N GLN A 79 28.53 2.38 24.88
CA GLN A 79 28.74 1.82 26.23
C GLN A 79 29.59 0.54 26.24
N GLU A 80 30.54 0.37 25.31
CA GLU A 80 31.28 -0.90 25.12
C GLU A 80 30.33 -2.11 24.91
N GLY A 81 29.20 -1.88 24.23
CA GLY A 81 28.26 -2.95 23.90
C GLY A 81 28.93 -4.05 23.07
N SER A 82 28.67 -5.31 23.44
CA SER A 82 29.17 -6.48 22.71
C SER A 82 28.87 -6.35 21.21
N PHE A 83 29.90 -6.52 20.37
CA PHE A 83 29.79 -6.44 18.91
C PHE A 83 28.61 -7.26 18.36
N LEU A 84 28.39 -8.46 18.92
CA LEU A 84 27.31 -9.35 18.52
C LEU A 84 25.92 -8.73 18.78
N GLN A 85 25.75 -8.02 19.89
CA GLN A 85 24.50 -7.36 20.26
C GLN A 85 24.21 -6.14 19.36
N VAL A 86 25.25 -5.37 19.03
CA VAL A 86 25.16 -4.24 18.09
C VAL A 86 24.78 -4.74 16.70
N SER A 87 25.47 -5.77 16.18
CA SER A 87 25.18 -6.33 14.85
C SER A 87 23.77 -6.93 14.74
N PHE A 88 23.33 -7.69 15.75
CA PHE A 88 21.98 -8.26 15.77
C PHE A 88 20.90 -7.18 15.78
N SER A 89 21.09 -6.16 16.61
CA SER A 89 20.14 -5.03 16.71
C SER A 89 20.10 -4.21 15.41
N LEU A 90 21.25 -4.03 14.74
CA LEU A 90 21.32 -3.38 13.43
C LEU A 90 20.58 -4.16 12.34
N ALA A 91 20.68 -5.49 12.35
CA ALA A 91 19.93 -6.35 11.42
C ALA A 91 18.40 -6.23 11.63
N LEU A 92 17.95 -6.14 12.89
CA LEU A 92 16.53 -5.91 13.19
C LEU A 92 16.04 -4.55 12.72
N VAL A 93 16.85 -3.50 12.86
CA VAL A 93 16.56 -2.17 12.30
C VAL A 93 16.40 -2.26 10.78
N ALA A 94 17.36 -2.88 10.09
CA ALA A 94 17.32 -3.02 8.64
C ALA A 94 16.07 -3.78 8.19
N PHE A 95 15.72 -4.88 8.87
CA PHE A 95 14.52 -5.65 8.59
C PHE A 95 13.24 -4.82 8.79
N ALA A 96 13.14 -4.06 9.88
CA ALA A 96 12.00 -3.19 10.15
C ALA A 96 11.83 -2.10 9.08
N LEU A 97 12.94 -1.48 8.64
CA LEU A 97 12.94 -0.47 7.57
C LEU A 97 12.49 -1.06 6.24
N VAL A 98 13.06 -2.20 5.82
CA VAL A 98 12.66 -2.87 4.56
C VAL A 98 11.18 -3.26 4.60
N SER A 99 10.72 -3.83 5.72
CA SER A 99 9.31 -4.20 5.88
C SER A 99 8.38 -3.00 5.79
N GLY A 100 8.71 -1.88 6.46
CA GLY A 100 7.95 -0.63 6.35
C GLY A 100 7.94 -0.08 4.92
N LEU A 101 9.08 -0.15 4.23
CA LEU A 101 9.25 0.35 2.87
C LEU A 101 8.45 -0.46 1.85
N LEU A 102 8.36 -1.79 2.01
CA LEU A 102 7.51 -2.65 1.16
C LEU A 102 6.03 -2.22 1.22
N TRP A 103 5.49 -1.92 2.41
CA TRP A 103 4.13 -1.40 2.54
C TRP A 103 3.97 -0.03 1.88
N GLY A 104 4.99 0.83 2.00
CA GLY A 104 5.03 2.14 1.34
C GLY A 104 5.01 2.04 -0.18
N ILE A 105 5.86 1.19 -0.77
CA ILE A 105 5.90 0.95 -2.22
C ILE A 105 4.56 0.44 -2.73
N GLN A 106 3.93 -0.49 -2.02
CA GLN A 106 2.60 -1.00 -2.41
C GLN A 106 1.53 0.08 -2.42
N LEU A 107 1.59 1.05 -1.50
CA LEU A 107 0.68 2.20 -1.52
C LEU A 107 1.01 3.15 -2.68
N PHE A 108 2.29 3.39 -2.93
CA PHE A 108 2.72 4.25 -4.03
C PHE A 108 2.27 3.66 -5.38
N ALA A 109 2.52 2.38 -5.62
CA ALA A 109 2.09 1.69 -6.85
C ALA A 109 0.58 1.77 -7.05
N LEU A 110 -0.22 1.60 -5.99
CA LEU A 110 -1.68 1.72 -6.07
C LEU A 110 -2.11 3.15 -6.41
N LYS A 111 -1.44 4.16 -5.83
CA LYS A 111 -1.72 5.56 -6.13
C LYS A 111 -1.35 5.92 -7.56
N GLU A 112 -0.17 5.49 -8.01
CA GLU A 112 0.33 5.72 -9.37
C GLU A 112 -0.59 5.07 -10.41
N GLU A 113 -1.10 3.87 -10.11
CA GLU A 113 -2.07 3.21 -10.98
C GLU A 113 -3.36 4.03 -11.13
N ILE A 114 -3.91 4.55 -10.02
CA ILE A 114 -5.11 5.39 -10.06
C ILE A 114 -4.85 6.69 -10.83
N THR A 115 -3.72 7.37 -10.56
CA THR A 115 -3.36 8.62 -11.24
C THR A 115 -3.15 8.40 -12.73
N SER A 116 -2.37 7.40 -13.12
CA SER A 116 -2.13 7.09 -14.53
C SER A 116 -3.42 6.72 -15.27
N PHE A 117 -4.33 6.00 -14.60
CA PHE A 117 -5.65 5.71 -15.17
C PHE A 117 -6.50 6.98 -15.34
N LYS A 118 -6.51 7.89 -14.36
CA LYS A 118 -7.17 9.20 -14.45
C LYS A 118 -6.63 10.01 -15.64
N ASP A 119 -5.31 10.11 -15.76
CA ASP A 119 -4.63 10.81 -16.84
C ASP A 119 -4.99 10.24 -18.22
N LEU A 120 -5.03 8.90 -18.36
CA LEU A 120 -5.41 8.23 -19.61
C LEU A 120 -6.89 8.44 -20.01
N ARG A 121 -7.77 8.68 -19.03
CA ARG A 121 -9.20 8.91 -19.24
C ARG A 121 -9.58 10.39 -19.26
N GLY A 122 -8.65 11.29 -18.97
CA GLY A 122 -8.89 12.73 -18.87
C GLY A 122 -9.81 13.11 -17.70
N LEU A 123 -9.70 12.40 -16.57
CA LEU A 123 -10.48 12.58 -15.34
C LEU A 123 -9.69 13.34 -14.27
#